data_AF-A0A2D9C5C6-F1
#
_entry.id   AF-A0A2D9C5C6-F1
#
_cell.length_a   1.000
_cell.length_b   1.000
_cell.length_c   1.000
_cell.angle_alpha   90.00
_cell.angle_beta   90.00
_cell.angle_gamma   90.00
#
_symmetry.space_group_name_H-M   'P 1'
#
loop_
_entity.id
_entity.type
_entity.pdbx_description
1 polymer ?
#
loop_
_entity_poly.entity_id
_entity_poly.type
_entity_poly.pdbx_seq_one_letter_code
_entity_poly.pdbx_strand_id
1 'polypeptide(L)'
;MCPAYVCRCVSDCPGSACGASAVLEFVKRKREEKMKAIALTAVAAAAGLATASPFMSTGLTEYTVDTAGTATSSMTIDISGIDSWDAQLAAGNTILDVFVSDAAVITGISWNVNLTTYNGSWASEAVLGFEGQINLTPGSADGFSVSNANYNSGGVVDISDAGLPNITVGADGLLTIEFFESFDDVTGAADATWLAGSSITIVGQNIVPAPASLALLGLGGIAAGRRRR
;
A
#
# COMPACT_ATOMS: atom_id res chain seq x y z
N MET A 1 -54.01 -15.48 -3.46
CA MET A 1 -54.63 -14.31 -2.81
C MET A 1 -54.69 -13.19 -3.83
N CYS A 2 -55.90 -12.73 -4.18
CA CYS A 2 -56.19 -11.77 -5.23
C CYS A 2 -56.85 -10.54 -4.58
N PRO A 3 -56.37 -9.30 -4.76
CA PRO A 3 -57.08 -8.13 -4.25
C PRO A 3 -58.04 -7.56 -5.30
N ALA A 4 -59.27 -7.34 -4.84
CA ALA A 4 -60.41 -6.86 -5.60
C ALA A 4 -60.40 -5.33 -5.80
N TYR A 5 -60.96 -4.93 -6.95
CA TYR A 5 -61.36 -3.60 -7.38
C TYR A 5 -62.33 -2.90 -6.42
N VAL A 6 -62.23 -1.55 -6.31
CA VAL A 6 -63.42 -0.68 -6.20
C VAL A 6 -63.18 0.63 -6.98
N CYS A 7 -63.70 0.68 -8.21
CA CYS A 7 -64.06 1.94 -8.88
C CYS A 7 -65.50 2.28 -8.48
N ARG A 8 -65.74 3.51 -8.02
CA ARG A 8 -67.09 4.03 -7.82
C ARG A 8 -67.20 5.42 -8.47
N CYS A 9 -67.71 5.44 -9.70
CA CYS A 9 -68.35 6.63 -10.26
C CYS A 9 -69.84 6.54 -9.90
N VAL A 10 -70.36 7.52 -9.17
CA VAL A 10 -71.80 7.70 -9.00
C VAL A 10 -72.20 8.93 -9.81
N SER A 11 -72.98 8.64 -10.83
CA SER A 11 -73.88 9.52 -11.57
C SER A 11 -74.92 10.13 -10.64
N ASP A 12 -75.19 11.42 -10.78
CA ASP A 12 -76.55 12.00 -10.81
C ASP A 12 -76.49 13.52 -10.54
N CYS A 13 -76.57 14.32 -11.61
CA CYS A 13 -77.19 15.65 -11.55
C CYS A 13 -77.50 16.13 -12.99
N PRO A 14 -78.78 16.25 -13.37
CA PRO A 14 -79.17 16.87 -14.63
C PRO A 14 -79.45 18.36 -14.42
N GLY A 15 -78.97 19.20 -15.34
CA GLY A 15 -79.52 20.53 -15.54
C GLY A 15 -78.61 21.71 -15.18
N SER A 16 -78.30 22.48 -16.23
CA SER A 16 -78.13 23.94 -16.23
C SER A 16 -77.01 24.58 -15.38
N ALA A 17 -75.95 24.93 -16.10
CA ALA A 17 -75.19 26.18 -16.00
C ALA A 17 -74.58 26.57 -14.63
N CYS A 18 -73.31 26.19 -14.45
CA CYS A 18 -72.32 27.00 -13.75
C CYS A 18 -70.99 26.76 -14.49
N GLY A 19 -70.60 27.52 -15.52
CA GLY A 19 -70.52 28.98 -15.49
C GLY A 19 -69.11 29.37 -15.06
N ALA A 20 -68.13 29.15 -15.95
CA ALA A 20 -66.88 29.90 -16.07
C ALA A 20 -66.25 30.46 -14.76
N SER A 21 -65.83 29.60 -13.83
CA SER A 21 -65.00 30.02 -12.70
C SER A 21 -64.12 28.89 -12.17
N ALA A 22 -63.39 28.20 -13.05
CA ALA A 22 -62.41 27.18 -12.64
C ALA A 22 -61.16 27.12 -13.51
N VAL A 23 -60.96 28.09 -14.42
CA VAL A 23 -59.77 28.14 -15.29
C VAL A 23 -58.71 29.11 -14.78
N LEU A 24 -59.02 29.96 -13.79
CA LEU A 24 -58.04 30.88 -13.18
C LEU A 24 -57.45 30.40 -11.84
N GLU A 25 -57.91 29.26 -11.30
CA GLU A 25 -57.39 28.70 -10.05
C GLU A 25 -56.46 27.49 -10.25
N PHE A 26 -56.21 27.09 -11.50
CA PHE A 26 -55.26 26.02 -11.83
C PHE A 26 -53.84 26.54 -12.15
N VAL A 27 -53.68 27.85 -12.36
CA VAL A 27 -52.36 28.47 -12.66
C VAL A 27 -51.66 28.96 -11.39
N LYS A 28 -52.38 29.24 -10.31
CA LYS A 28 -51.77 29.63 -9.02
C LYS A 28 -51.25 28.46 -8.19
N ARG A 29 -51.67 27.22 -8.49
CA ARG A 29 -51.26 26.02 -7.74
C ARG A 29 -50.05 25.29 -8.33
N LYS A 30 -49.40 25.84 -9.37
CA LYS A 30 -48.24 25.23 -10.04
C LYS A 30 -46.89 25.90 -9.72
N ARG A 31 -46.87 26.89 -8.81
CA ARG A 31 -45.64 27.62 -8.42
C ARG A 31 -45.27 27.55 -6.93
N GLU A 32 -45.98 26.76 -6.13
CA GLU A 32 -45.67 26.51 -4.71
C GLU A 32 -45.28 25.05 -4.40
N GLU A 33 -44.95 24.25 -5.42
CA GLU A 33 -44.20 22.99 -5.27
C GLU A 33 -42.76 23.12 -5.76
N LYS A 34 -42.17 24.30 -5.58
CA LYS A 34 -40.71 24.47 -5.58
C LYS A 34 -40.33 24.91 -4.19
N MET A 35 -39.53 24.08 -3.52
CA MET A 35 -38.93 24.27 -2.18
C MET A 35 -39.58 23.48 -1.03
N LYS A 36 -39.47 22.15 -1.05
CA LYS A 36 -39.23 21.36 0.18
C LYS A 36 -38.32 20.17 -0.11
N ALA A 37 -37.21 20.10 0.63
CA ALA A 37 -36.33 18.95 0.90
C ALA A 37 -35.70 18.27 -0.34
N ILE A 38 -34.42 18.49 -0.68
CA ILE A 38 -33.22 18.09 0.07
C ILE A 38 -33.44 16.77 0.83
N ALA A 39 -33.26 15.66 0.13
CA ALA A 39 -32.85 14.38 0.70
C ALA A 39 -31.77 13.79 -0.21
N LEU A 40 -30.55 14.25 0.04
CA LEU A 40 -29.31 13.74 -0.52
C LEU A 40 -29.16 12.28 -0.05
N THR A 41 -29.57 11.33 -0.88
CA THR A 41 -29.30 9.90 -0.63
C THR A 41 -27.91 9.61 -1.16
N ALA A 42 -26.89 9.87 -0.34
CA ALA A 42 -25.54 9.41 -0.58
C ALA A 42 -25.52 7.89 -0.36
N VAL A 43 -25.52 7.12 -1.46
CA VAL A 43 -25.16 5.70 -1.41
C VAL A 43 -23.70 5.66 -0.99
N ALA A 44 -23.45 5.17 0.22
CA ALA A 44 -22.13 4.88 0.74
C ALA A 44 -21.50 3.77 -0.12
N ALA A 45 -20.66 4.15 -1.07
CA ALA A 45 -19.68 3.26 -1.66
C ALA A 45 -18.55 3.08 -0.63
N ALA A 46 -18.77 2.20 0.35
CA ALA A 46 -17.69 1.58 1.10
C ALA A 46 -17.12 0.44 0.25
N ALA A 47 -16.43 0.80 -0.84
CA ALA A 47 -15.48 -0.10 -1.47
C ALA A 47 -14.13 0.14 -0.79
N GLY A 48 -13.53 -0.93 -0.29
CA GLY A 48 -12.37 -0.91 0.59
C GLY A 48 -11.29 0.07 0.16
N LEU A 49 -11.14 1.14 0.93
CA LEU A 49 -9.85 1.77 1.10
C LEU A 49 -9.02 0.74 1.86
N ALA A 50 -8.34 -0.15 1.12
CA ALA A 50 -7.12 -0.73 1.64
C ALA A 50 -6.27 0.47 2.04
N THR A 51 -6.19 0.74 3.34
CA THR A 51 -5.23 1.68 3.89
C THR A 51 -3.87 1.03 3.71
N ALA A 52 -3.36 1.05 2.49
CA ALA A 52 -1.93 1.00 2.28
C ALA A 52 -1.40 2.22 3.01
N SER A 53 -0.91 2.02 4.23
CA SER A 53 -0.13 3.03 4.93
C SER A 53 1.09 3.23 4.04
N PRO A 54 1.24 4.37 3.33
CA PRO A 54 2.47 4.58 2.59
C PRO A 54 3.59 4.59 3.64
N PHE A 55 4.47 3.59 3.58
CA PHE A 55 5.70 3.61 4.35
C PHE A 55 6.55 4.74 3.79
N MET A 56 6.37 5.92 4.35
CA MET A 56 7.17 7.09 4.05
C MET A 56 8.46 6.93 4.84
N SER A 57 9.44 6.23 4.25
CA SER A 57 10.80 6.24 4.77
C SER A 57 11.25 7.70 4.87
N THR A 58 11.44 8.19 6.10
CA THR A 58 11.96 9.53 6.38
C THR A 58 13.49 9.58 6.28
N GLY A 59 14.12 8.46 5.91
CA GLY A 59 15.55 8.41 5.64
C GLY A 59 15.87 9.11 4.31
N LEU A 60 16.73 10.12 4.34
CA LEU A 60 17.37 10.58 3.12
C LEU A 60 18.23 9.42 2.60
N THR A 61 17.82 8.82 1.48
CA THR A 61 18.63 7.84 0.79
C THR A 61 19.86 8.55 0.23
N GLU A 62 21.04 8.22 0.76
CA GLU A 62 22.30 8.74 0.23
C GLU A 62 22.57 8.10 -1.13
N TYR A 63 22.55 8.91 -2.19
CA TYR A 63 22.88 8.48 -3.54
C TYR A 63 24.37 8.73 -3.77
N THR A 64 25.18 7.67 -3.69
CA THR A 64 26.60 7.70 -4.05
C THR A 64 26.75 7.33 -5.53
N VAL A 65 27.41 8.20 -6.30
CA VAL A 65 27.80 7.90 -7.69
C VAL A 65 29.24 7.42 -7.69
N ASP A 66 29.48 6.16 -8.04
CA ASP A 66 30.84 5.68 -8.29
C ASP A 66 31.39 6.29 -9.60
N THR A 67 32.62 6.80 -9.54
CA THR A 67 33.32 7.47 -10.65
C THR A 67 34.03 6.45 -11.58
N ALA A 68 33.92 5.15 -11.30
CA ALA A 68 34.58 4.07 -12.04
C ALA A 68 33.95 3.68 -13.41
N GLY A 69 32.97 4.45 -13.91
CA GLY A 69 32.48 4.33 -15.29
C GLY A 69 31.37 3.29 -15.52
N THR A 70 30.91 2.60 -14.48
CA THR A 70 29.55 2.03 -14.43
C THR A 70 28.85 2.74 -13.28
N ALA A 71 27.79 3.50 -13.55
CA ALA A 71 27.06 4.19 -12.50
C ALA A 71 26.32 3.13 -11.65
N THR A 72 26.98 2.64 -10.61
CA THR A 72 26.34 1.90 -9.54
C THR A 72 25.65 2.91 -8.64
N SER A 73 24.37 2.68 -8.36
CA SER A 73 23.58 3.43 -7.42
C SER A 73 23.10 2.53 -6.31
N SER A 74 22.82 3.13 -5.16
CA SER A 74 22.38 2.42 -3.96
C SER A 74 21.14 3.05 -3.36
N MET A 75 20.37 2.24 -2.65
CA MET A 75 19.22 2.67 -1.87
C MET A 75 19.16 1.92 -0.55
N THR A 76 19.04 2.65 0.55
CA THR A 76 18.77 2.10 1.88
C THR A 76 17.28 2.14 2.18
N ILE A 77 16.76 0.99 2.60
CA ILE A 77 15.38 0.71 2.94
C ILE A 77 15.34 0.44 4.45
N ASP A 78 14.50 1.18 5.17
CA ASP A 78 14.22 0.91 6.58
C ASP A 78 13.16 -0.19 6.66
N ILE A 79 13.45 -1.21 7.46
CA ILE A 79 12.58 -2.38 7.67
C ILE A 79 12.20 -2.54 9.15
N SER A 80 12.41 -1.50 9.94
CA SER A 80 12.12 -1.49 11.37
C SER A 80 10.61 -1.66 11.65
N GLY A 81 10.32 -2.45 12.68
CA GLY A 81 8.96 -2.73 13.18
C GLY A 81 8.15 -3.68 12.32
N ILE A 82 8.76 -4.34 11.33
CA ILE A 82 8.08 -5.35 10.52
C ILE A 82 8.09 -6.68 11.28
N ASP A 83 7.02 -7.44 11.14
CA ASP A 83 6.89 -8.80 11.68
C ASP A 83 6.94 -9.82 10.54
N SER A 84 7.57 -10.95 10.82
CA SER A 84 7.59 -12.17 10.03
C SER A 84 6.67 -13.20 10.70
N TRP A 85 5.80 -13.83 9.92
CA TRP A 85 4.67 -14.63 10.43
C TRP A 85 4.80 -16.08 10.00
N ASP A 86 4.29 -16.42 8.82
CA ASP A 86 4.19 -17.80 8.38
C ASP A 86 5.12 -18.05 7.18
N ALA A 87 4.96 -19.22 6.55
CA ALA A 87 5.66 -19.57 5.32
C ALA A 87 5.42 -18.57 4.17
N GLN A 88 6.32 -18.57 3.18
CA GLN A 88 6.25 -17.70 2.01
C GLN A 88 4.87 -17.74 1.32
N LEU A 89 4.40 -16.57 0.88
CA LEU A 89 3.10 -16.29 0.27
C LEU A 89 1.88 -16.47 1.18
N ALA A 90 2.08 -16.66 2.48
CA ALA A 90 0.96 -16.65 3.43
C ALA A 90 0.28 -15.29 3.45
N ALA A 91 -1.05 -15.29 3.55
CA ALA A 91 -1.85 -14.06 3.47
C ALA A 91 -1.60 -13.07 4.63
N GLY A 92 -0.98 -13.54 5.72
CA GLY A 92 -0.60 -12.71 6.87
C GLY A 92 0.78 -12.05 6.74
N ASN A 93 1.60 -12.46 5.77
CA ASN A 93 2.96 -11.95 5.63
C ASN A 93 2.97 -10.48 5.21
N THR A 94 3.97 -9.76 5.71
CA THR A 94 4.20 -8.38 5.29
C THR A 94 4.89 -8.39 3.93
N ILE A 95 4.32 -7.66 2.97
CA ILE A 95 4.92 -7.39 1.66
C ILE A 95 5.23 -5.91 1.58
N LEU A 96 6.49 -5.58 1.34
CA LEU A 96 6.99 -4.22 1.17
C LEU A 96 7.34 -3.98 -0.29
N ASP A 97 6.59 -3.08 -0.93
CA ASP A 97 6.87 -2.63 -2.30
C ASP A 97 7.64 -1.31 -2.27
N VAL A 98 8.85 -1.31 -2.81
CA VAL A 98 9.72 -0.13 -2.87
C VAL A 98 9.92 0.28 -4.31
N PHE A 99 9.54 1.51 -4.68
CA PHE A 99 9.84 2.02 -6.02
C PHE A 99 11.33 2.32 -6.15
N VAL A 100 12.00 1.61 -7.06
CA VAL A 100 13.45 1.72 -7.31
C VAL A 100 13.79 2.23 -8.70
N SER A 101 12.96 1.96 -9.72
CA SER A 101 12.99 2.42 -11.12
C SER A 101 12.58 1.25 -12.02
N ASP A 102 12.07 1.56 -13.22
CA ASP A 102 11.88 0.57 -14.26
C ASP A 102 13.21 -0.09 -14.66
N ALA A 103 13.17 -1.41 -14.86
CA ALA A 103 14.32 -2.20 -15.30
C ALA A 103 15.59 -2.02 -14.44
N ALA A 104 15.44 -1.71 -13.15
CA ALA A 104 16.56 -1.70 -12.22
C ALA A 104 17.13 -3.12 -12.09
N VAL A 105 18.47 -3.21 -12.05
CA VAL A 105 19.18 -4.48 -11.86
C VAL A 105 19.98 -4.38 -10.59
N ILE A 106 19.57 -5.12 -9.56
CA ILE A 106 20.23 -5.17 -8.26
C ILE A 106 21.31 -6.24 -8.33
N THR A 107 22.54 -5.83 -8.08
CA THR A 107 23.73 -6.69 -8.14
C THR A 107 24.30 -6.99 -6.77
N GLY A 108 23.94 -6.21 -5.75
CA GLY A 108 24.43 -6.41 -4.39
C GLY A 108 23.44 -6.00 -3.32
N ILE A 109 23.57 -6.63 -2.16
CA ILE A 109 22.75 -6.37 -0.98
C ILE A 109 23.66 -6.28 0.25
N SER A 110 23.43 -5.27 1.07
CA SER A 110 24.00 -5.13 2.41
C SER A 110 22.86 -5.07 3.42
N TRP A 111 23.08 -5.54 4.64
CA TRP A 111 22.07 -5.48 5.68
C TRP A 111 22.68 -5.19 7.05
N ASN A 112 21.91 -4.50 7.87
CA ASN A 112 22.18 -4.34 9.29
C ASN A 112 20.83 -4.42 10.01
N VAL A 113 20.54 -5.59 10.56
CA VAL A 113 19.22 -5.92 11.11
C VAL A 113 19.33 -6.27 12.58
N ASN A 114 18.27 -6.02 13.33
CA ASN A 114 18.14 -6.38 14.73
C ASN A 114 16.88 -7.23 14.88
N LEU A 115 17.00 -8.45 15.36
CA LEU A 115 15.93 -9.44 15.40
C LEU A 115 15.60 -9.85 16.84
N THR A 116 14.31 -10.04 17.10
CA THR A 116 13.81 -10.85 18.21
C THR A 116 12.92 -11.93 17.62
N THR A 117 13.09 -13.17 18.05
CA THR A 117 12.21 -14.27 17.70
C THR A 117 11.27 -14.63 18.84
N TYR A 118 10.14 -15.24 18.50
CA TYR A 118 9.06 -15.61 19.40
C TYR A 118 8.72 -17.09 19.24
N ASN A 119 7.83 -17.61 20.09
CA ASN A 119 7.18 -18.93 19.93
C ASN A 119 8.07 -20.17 19.78
N GLY A 120 9.39 -20.06 19.95
CA GLY A 120 10.33 -21.16 19.74
C GLY A 120 11.15 -21.02 18.45
N SER A 121 10.83 -20.05 17.61
CA SER A 121 11.47 -19.78 16.33
C SER A 121 12.90 -19.31 16.49
N TRP A 122 13.70 -19.54 15.46
CA TRP A 122 15.13 -19.31 15.43
C TRP A 122 15.51 -18.16 14.50
N ALA A 123 16.63 -17.50 14.79
CA ALA A 123 17.13 -16.42 13.94
C ALA A 123 17.45 -16.87 12.51
N SER A 124 17.79 -18.15 12.33
CA SER A 124 18.02 -18.78 11.03
C SER A 124 16.75 -18.98 10.20
N GLU A 125 15.57 -18.76 10.77
CA GLU A 125 14.30 -19.00 10.08
C GLU A 125 13.71 -17.73 9.48
N ALA A 126 14.09 -16.55 9.96
CA ALA A 126 13.64 -15.26 9.43
C ALA A 126 14.23 -14.98 8.04
N VAL A 127 13.34 -14.84 7.03
CA VAL A 127 13.71 -14.68 5.62
C VAL A 127 13.15 -13.39 5.03
N LEU A 128 13.96 -12.78 4.17
CA LEU A 128 13.61 -11.69 3.28
C LEU A 128 13.59 -12.22 1.84
N GLY A 129 12.41 -12.33 1.24
CA GLY A 129 12.23 -12.77 -0.14
C GLY A 129 12.19 -11.58 -1.10
N PHE A 130 13.16 -11.47 -1.99
CA PHE A 130 13.20 -10.43 -3.02
C PHE A 130 12.64 -10.95 -4.33
N GLU A 131 11.56 -10.36 -4.82
CA GLU A 131 10.91 -10.69 -6.10
C GLU A 131 10.50 -12.17 -6.28
N GLY A 132 10.48 -12.96 -5.19
CA GLY A 132 10.42 -14.42 -5.27
C GLY A 132 11.61 -15.07 -6.00
N GLN A 133 12.70 -14.33 -6.22
CA GLN A 133 13.91 -14.76 -6.90
C GLN A 133 15.02 -15.18 -5.93
N ILE A 134 15.20 -14.39 -4.85
CA ILE A 134 16.28 -14.59 -3.88
C ILE A 134 15.74 -14.51 -2.46
N ASN A 135 16.20 -15.42 -1.61
CA ASN A 135 15.92 -15.44 -0.20
C ASN A 135 17.18 -15.07 0.59
N LEU A 136 17.10 -14.03 1.40
CA LEU A 136 18.15 -13.62 2.32
C LEU A 136 17.76 -13.98 3.75
N THR A 137 18.66 -14.70 4.44
CA THR A 137 18.48 -15.11 5.84
C THR A 137 19.66 -14.57 6.66
N PRO A 138 19.54 -13.37 7.27
CA PRO A 138 20.64 -12.71 7.98
C PRO A 138 21.21 -13.55 9.13
N GLY A 139 20.35 -14.29 9.84
CA GLY A 139 20.71 -15.17 10.95
C GLY A 139 20.97 -16.62 10.54
N SER A 140 21.26 -16.93 9.28
CA SER A 140 21.34 -18.32 8.76
C SER A 140 22.29 -19.26 9.53
N ALA A 141 23.31 -18.73 10.20
CA ALA A 141 24.24 -19.50 11.02
C ALA A 141 23.83 -19.62 12.51
N ASP A 142 22.70 -19.04 12.90
CA ASP A 142 22.22 -18.93 14.27
C ASP A 142 20.88 -19.66 14.46
N GLY A 143 20.97 -20.96 14.73
CA GLY A 143 19.83 -21.86 14.94
C GLY A 143 19.26 -21.81 16.36
N PHE A 144 19.15 -20.62 16.94
CA PHE A 144 18.60 -20.41 18.28
C PHE A 144 17.58 -19.28 18.30
N SER A 145 16.69 -19.31 19.29
CA SER A 145 15.83 -18.17 19.58
C SER A 145 16.64 -17.01 20.14
N VAL A 146 16.34 -15.80 19.69
CA VAL A 146 17.12 -14.60 20.01
C VAL A 146 16.25 -13.46 20.48
N SER A 147 16.85 -12.56 21.27
CA SER A 147 16.21 -11.34 21.75
C SER A 147 17.15 -10.16 21.52
N ASN A 148 16.73 -9.22 20.67
CA ASN A 148 17.49 -8.03 20.30
C ASN A 148 18.93 -8.37 19.83
N ALA A 149 19.04 -9.34 18.92
CA ALA A 149 20.29 -9.77 18.32
C ALA A 149 20.54 -9.06 16.98
N ASN A 150 21.76 -8.57 16.78
CA ASN A 150 22.14 -7.84 15.57
C ASN A 150 22.88 -8.74 14.57
N TYR A 151 22.47 -8.66 13.30
CA TYR A 151 23.11 -9.35 12.18
C TYR A 151 23.47 -8.33 11.11
N ASN A 152 24.73 -8.32 10.69
CA ASN A 152 25.27 -7.37 9.72
C ASN A 152 26.12 -8.12 8.68
N SER A 153 25.98 -7.76 7.40
CA SER A 153 26.76 -8.35 6.31
C SER A 153 28.25 -7.99 6.32
N GLY A 154 28.65 -6.93 7.04
CA GLY A 154 30.01 -6.41 7.07
C GLY A 154 30.42 -5.66 5.79
N GLY A 155 29.47 -5.43 4.88
CA GLY A 155 29.70 -4.83 3.57
C GLY A 155 28.60 -5.20 2.58
N VAL A 156 28.78 -4.81 1.31
CA VAL A 156 27.88 -5.23 0.23
C VAL A 156 28.27 -6.63 -0.21
N VAL A 157 27.31 -7.55 -0.17
CA VAL A 157 27.45 -8.89 -0.76
C VAL A 157 27.01 -8.81 -2.21
N ASP A 158 27.92 -9.11 -3.13
CA ASP A 158 27.57 -9.28 -4.55
C ASP A 158 26.79 -10.59 -4.70
N ILE A 159 25.63 -10.51 -5.35
CA ILE A 159 24.73 -11.65 -5.55
C ILE A 159 25.40 -12.72 -6.42
N SER A 160 26.23 -12.31 -7.37
CA SER A 160 26.95 -13.22 -8.26
C SER A 160 28.09 -13.97 -7.55
N ASP A 161 28.69 -13.38 -6.51
CA ASP A 161 29.68 -14.06 -5.67
C ASP A 161 29.04 -15.21 -4.87
N ALA A 162 27.74 -15.11 -4.57
CA ALA A 162 26.94 -16.19 -3.98
C ALA A 162 26.47 -17.24 -5.02
N GLY A 163 26.84 -17.08 -6.29
CA GLY A 163 26.43 -17.97 -7.38
C GLY A 163 24.97 -17.81 -7.82
N LEU A 164 24.32 -16.70 -7.45
CA LEU A 164 22.94 -16.40 -7.79
C LEU A 164 22.87 -15.36 -8.93
N PRO A 165 21.80 -15.38 -9.74
CA PRO A 165 21.58 -14.34 -10.74
C PRO A 165 21.19 -13.01 -10.06
N ASN A 166 21.58 -11.89 -10.66
CA ASN A 166 21.15 -10.56 -10.22
C ASN A 166 19.62 -10.43 -10.25
N ILE A 167 19.05 -9.68 -9.31
CA ILE A 167 17.61 -9.43 -9.24
C ILE A 167 17.27 -8.37 -10.28
N THR A 168 16.36 -8.71 -11.20
CA THR A 168 15.81 -7.77 -12.18
C THR A 168 14.42 -7.34 -11.75
N VAL A 169 14.21 -6.04 -11.63
CA VAL A 169 12.93 -5.45 -11.26
C VAL A 169 12.00 -5.38 -12.48
N GLY A 170 10.71 -5.59 -12.23
CA GLY A 170 9.67 -5.52 -13.25
C GLY A 170 9.54 -4.16 -13.94
N ALA A 171 8.69 -4.11 -14.97
CA ALA A 171 8.40 -2.88 -15.71
C ALA A 171 7.57 -1.86 -14.89
N ASP A 172 7.00 -2.29 -13.77
CA ASP A 172 6.36 -1.45 -12.75
C ASP A 172 7.37 -0.69 -11.89
N GLY A 173 8.63 -1.12 -11.87
CA GLY A 173 9.73 -0.48 -11.14
C GLY A 173 9.64 -0.63 -9.62
N LEU A 174 8.81 -1.56 -9.15
CA LEU A 174 8.65 -1.90 -7.74
C LEU A 174 9.55 -3.09 -7.40
N LEU A 175 10.41 -2.92 -6.40
CA LEU A 175 11.08 -4.01 -5.72
C LEU A 175 10.16 -4.53 -4.62
N THR A 176 9.64 -5.73 -4.78
CA THR A 176 8.81 -6.42 -3.79
C THR A 176 9.70 -7.24 -2.85
N ILE A 177 9.57 -6.97 -1.55
CA ILE A 177 10.25 -7.68 -0.47
C ILE A 177 9.20 -8.31 0.43
N GLU A 178 9.22 -9.63 0.55
CA GLU A 178 8.36 -10.38 1.45
C GLU A 178 9.12 -10.77 2.72
N PHE A 179 8.47 -10.62 3.87
CA PHE A 179 8.97 -11.04 5.18
C PHE A 179 8.22 -12.30 5.61
N PHE A 180 8.95 -13.40 5.75
CA PHE A 180 8.36 -14.71 6.03
C PHE A 180 9.34 -15.61 6.79
N GLU A 181 8.83 -16.69 7.39
CA GLU A 181 9.64 -17.70 8.05
C GLU A 181 9.86 -18.92 7.15
N SER A 182 11.07 -19.47 7.18
CA SER A 182 11.37 -20.74 6.50
C SER A 182 10.73 -21.95 7.19
N PHE A 183 10.32 -21.80 8.46
CA PHE A 183 9.61 -22.78 9.25
C PHE A 183 8.59 -22.07 10.16
N ASP A 184 7.31 -22.45 10.07
CA ASP A 184 6.22 -21.92 10.91
C ASP A 184 6.07 -22.82 12.15
N ASP A 185 6.38 -22.27 13.32
CA ASP A 185 6.20 -22.95 14.60
C ASP A 185 4.77 -22.82 15.13
N VAL A 186 4.15 -21.64 14.93
CA VAL A 186 2.83 -21.30 15.43
C VAL A 186 2.04 -20.49 14.40
N THR A 187 1.21 -21.20 13.65
CA THR A 187 0.40 -20.61 12.58
C THR A 187 -0.42 -19.41 13.05
N GLY A 188 -0.29 -18.30 12.33
CA GLY A 188 -1.05 -17.06 12.55
C GLY A 188 -0.55 -16.24 13.74
N ALA A 189 0.68 -16.48 14.20
CA ALA A 189 1.40 -15.62 15.12
C ALA A 189 2.63 -15.03 14.44
N ALA A 190 3.15 -13.92 14.98
CA ALA A 190 4.46 -13.43 14.56
C ALA A 190 5.55 -14.28 15.22
N ASP A 191 6.50 -14.74 14.41
CA ASP A 191 7.60 -15.62 14.82
C ASP A 191 8.93 -14.85 14.91
N ALA A 192 9.05 -13.75 14.18
CA ALA A 192 10.15 -12.80 14.36
C ALA A 192 9.72 -11.34 14.12
N THR A 193 10.35 -10.41 14.84
CA THR A 193 10.21 -8.96 14.59
C THR A 193 11.56 -8.35 14.27
N TRP A 194 11.59 -7.57 13.18
CA TRP A 194 12.70 -6.74 12.76
C TRP A 194 12.68 -5.43 13.58
N LEU A 195 13.50 -5.33 14.61
CA LEU A 195 13.48 -4.23 15.58
C LEU A 195 13.95 -2.89 15.01
N ALA A 196 13.75 -1.83 15.79
CA ALA A 196 14.18 -0.49 15.45
C ALA A 196 15.66 -0.40 15.06
N GLY A 197 15.93 0.31 13.95
CA GLY A 197 17.27 0.48 13.39
C GLY A 197 17.66 -0.60 12.38
N SER A 198 16.74 -1.49 12.02
CA SER A 198 16.98 -2.51 10.99
C SER A 198 16.86 -1.91 9.59
N SER A 199 17.86 -2.14 8.74
CA SER A 199 17.88 -1.64 7.37
C SER A 199 18.56 -2.60 6.39
N ILE A 200 18.17 -2.46 5.12
CA ILE A 200 18.75 -3.15 3.97
C ILE A 200 19.21 -2.09 2.98
N THR A 201 20.41 -2.24 2.42
CA THR A 201 20.89 -1.41 1.33
C THR A 201 21.04 -2.25 0.07
N ILE A 202 20.32 -1.91 -0.98
CA ILE A 202 20.46 -2.49 -2.32
C ILE A 202 21.46 -1.67 -3.13
N VAL A 203 22.22 -2.35 -3.99
CA VAL A 203 23.21 -1.76 -4.90
C VAL A 203 23.02 -2.34 -6.29
N GLY A 204 23.09 -1.50 -7.31
CA GLY A 204 22.85 -1.96 -8.67
C GLY A 204 22.90 -0.87 -9.72
N GLN A 205 22.33 -1.19 -10.88
CA GLN A 205 22.19 -0.27 -12.01
C GLN A 205 20.77 0.28 -12.05
N ASN A 206 20.65 1.54 -12.46
CA ASN A 206 19.38 2.25 -12.61
C ASN A 206 18.53 2.32 -11.32
N ILE A 207 19.11 2.17 -10.14
CA ILE A 207 18.39 2.42 -8.88
C ILE A 207 18.27 3.93 -8.72
N VAL A 208 17.07 4.45 -8.89
CA VAL A 208 16.71 5.87 -8.76
C VAL A 208 15.65 5.99 -7.68
N PRO A 209 16.00 6.50 -6.48
CA PRO A 209 15.00 6.81 -5.47
C PRO A 209 13.91 7.68 -6.06
N ALA A 210 12.64 7.33 -5.79
CA ALA A 210 11.49 8.08 -6.26
C ALA A 210 11.74 9.59 -6.06
N PRO A 211 11.53 10.45 -7.08
CA PRO A 211 11.93 11.84 -6.96
C PRO A 211 11.12 12.55 -5.88
N ALA A 212 11.66 12.65 -4.66
CA ALA A 212 11.11 13.50 -3.61
C ALA A 212 10.96 14.95 -4.12
N SER A 213 11.77 15.34 -5.10
CA SER A 213 11.69 16.59 -5.84
C SER A 213 10.37 16.80 -6.58
N LEU A 214 9.69 15.76 -7.09
CA LEU A 214 8.36 15.90 -7.70
C LEU A 214 7.27 16.16 -6.65
N ALA A 215 7.35 15.47 -5.50
CA ALA A 215 6.44 15.72 -4.38
C ALA A 215 6.64 17.13 -3.81
N LEU A 216 7.89 17.58 -3.66
CA LEU A 216 8.23 18.92 -3.18
C LEU A 216 7.87 20.02 -4.20
N LEU A 217 8.05 19.77 -5.50
CA LEU A 217 7.61 20.68 -6.56
C LEU A 217 6.07 20.75 -6.62
N GLY A 218 5.38 19.61 -6.44
CA GLY A 218 3.92 19.55 -6.35
C GLY A 218 3.37 20.31 -5.15
N LEU A 219 3.93 20.08 -3.96
CA LEU A 219 3.56 20.81 -2.74
C LEU A 219 3.93 22.29 -2.81
N GLY A 220 5.09 22.63 -3.39
CA GLY A 220 5.50 24.00 -3.65
C GLY A 220 4.55 24.72 -4.61
N GLY A 221 4.09 24.04 -5.66
CA GLY A 221 3.08 24.53 -6.59
C GLY A 221 1.73 24.76 -5.93
N ILE A 222 1.28 23.86 -5.04
CA ILE A 222 0.03 24.01 -4.28
C ILE A 222 0.12 25.16 -3.27
N ALA A 223 1.22 25.26 -2.52
CA ALA A 223 1.45 26.33 -1.56
C ALA A 223 1.54 27.71 -2.25
N ALA A 224 2.24 27.79 -3.38
CA ALA A 224 2.33 29.00 -4.19
C ALA A 224 0.99 29.36 -4.85
N GLY A 225 0.24 28.36 -5.32
CA GLY A 225 -1.09 28.54 -5.92
C GLY A 225 -2.14 29.03 -4.92
N ARG A 226 -2.10 28.54 -3.67
CA ARG A 226 -3.01 28.98 -2.59
C ARG A 226 -2.76 30.43 -2.16
N ARG A 227 -1.53 30.93 -2.33
CA ARG A 227 -1.17 32.33 -2.02
C ARG A 227 -1.63 33.34 -3.08
N ARG A 228 -2.10 32.88 -4.24
CA ARG A 228 -2.56 33.72 -5.37
C ARG A 228 -4.09 33.81 -5.48
N ARG A 229 -4.84 33.26 -4.52
CA ARG A 229 -6.29 33.42 -4.38
C ARG A 229 -6.59 34.29 -3.18
#